data_AF-A0A6S8U9C8-F1
#
_entry.id   AF-A0A6S8U9C8-F1
#
_cell.length_a   1.000
_cell.length_b   1.000
_cell.length_c   1.000
_cell.angle_alpha   90.00
_cell.angle_beta   90.00
_cell.angle_gamma   90.00
#
_symmetry.space_group_name_H-M   'P 1'
#
loop_
_entity.id
_entity.type
_entity.pdbx_description
1 polymer ?
#
loop_
_entity_poly.entity_id
_entity_poly.type
_entity_poly.pdbx_seq_one_letter_code
_entity_poly.pdbx_strand_id
1 'polypeptide(L)'
;MKFPLAARCYIGLIAICSIQSNAFSLNSNMRRNNLLKMSISPLEETTSQGGRSLDEIAKELATGRVLESGPVVDFEGTKDDTSKAERALAAARKAYLANPTAHVSTSKRLMGINDDVVKEVGREIGNDADPKMVQIAAAYLRSKAPKGYFAESTKQNTSAAYLSSLKSDDENTDFTQQQIEEASKLLKNAYLESGEVTEAFAKTFYLGTQLMPEDARQAIWAVYVWCRRTDEIVDAPRKPTDPDMLQDLSQWEVRLERLFTHGEVIDVLDLPLLDIRIKYPNLSIQPFLDMIRGMLMDIPDLGQDRYDTWEQLHLYCYRVAGTVGLMSMPVFGTAPGYTYDIAK
;
A
#
# COMPACT_ATOMS: atom_id res chain seq x y z
N MET A 1 -16.81 -17.86 10.71
CA MET A 1 -17.73 -16.70 10.77
C MET A 1 -17.92 -16.15 9.37
N LYS A 2 -19.12 -15.72 8.96
CA LYS A 2 -19.28 -14.96 7.71
C LYS A 2 -18.98 -13.49 8.01
N PHE A 3 -17.86 -12.96 7.54
CA PHE A 3 -17.58 -11.53 7.62
C PHE A 3 -18.22 -10.82 6.43
N PRO A 4 -19.12 -9.84 6.64
CA PRO A 4 -19.68 -9.03 5.55
C PRO A 4 -18.59 -8.18 4.87
N LEU A 5 -18.77 -7.88 3.58
CA LEU A 5 -17.79 -7.17 2.72
C LEU A 5 -17.18 -5.91 3.37
N ALA A 6 -17.97 -5.12 4.10
CA ALA A 6 -17.52 -3.88 4.74
C ALA A 6 -16.57 -4.08 5.95
N ALA A 7 -16.51 -5.28 6.54
CA ALA A 7 -15.66 -5.57 7.69
C ALA A 7 -14.21 -5.94 7.30
N ARG A 8 -13.95 -6.21 6.01
CA ARG A 8 -12.69 -6.81 5.54
C ARG A 8 -11.54 -5.79 5.44
N CYS A 9 -11.81 -4.55 5.02
CA CYS A 9 -10.83 -3.46 5.13
C CYS A 9 -10.73 -2.88 6.57
N TYR A 10 -11.84 -2.82 7.31
CA TYR A 10 -11.87 -2.16 8.63
C TYR A 10 -10.91 -2.80 9.65
N ILE A 11 -10.66 -4.11 9.56
CA ILE A 11 -9.79 -4.84 10.50
C ILE A 11 -8.30 -4.45 10.32
N GLY A 12 -7.84 -4.12 9.10
CA GLY A 12 -6.47 -3.65 8.87
C GLY A 12 -6.23 -2.20 9.29
N LEU A 13 -7.25 -1.36 9.18
CA LEU A 13 -7.15 0.07 9.48
C LEU A 13 -7.18 0.39 10.99
N ILE A 14 -7.82 -0.45 11.81
CA ILE A 14 -7.77 -0.33 13.28
C ILE A 14 -6.35 -0.59 13.83
N ALA A 15 -5.56 -1.44 13.16
CA ALA A 15 -4.18 -1.70 13.55
C ALA A 15 -3.30 -0.45 13.42
N ILE A 16 -3.48 0.36 12.38
CA ILE A 16 -2.73 1.61 12.18
C ILE A 16 -3.06 2.65 13.26
N CYS A 17 -4.33 2.76 13.68
CA CYS A 17 -4.71 3.62 14.81
C CYS A 17 -4.19 3.13 16.17
N SER A 18 -4.04 1.81 16.36
CA SER A 18 -3.49 1.26 17.61
C SER A 18 -1.98 1.52 17.75
N ILE A 19 -1.23 1.53 16.65
CA ILE A 19 0.21 1.88 16.64
C ILE A 19 0.43 3.34 17.06
N GLN A 20 -0.46 4.26 16.67
CA GLN A 20 -0.34 5.68 17.07
C GLN A 20 -0.62 5.92 18.56
N SER A 21 -1.48 5.12 19.19
CA SER A 21 -1.87 5.32 20.61
C SER A 21 -0.69 5.09 21.57
N ASN A 22 0.27 4.23 21.21
CA ASN A 22 1.48 4.00 22.02
C ASN A 22 2.61 5.01 21.71
N ALA A 23 2.69 5.54 20.49
CA ALA A 23 3.72 6.52 20.11
C ALA A 23 3.46 7.93 20.65
N PHE A 24 2.19 8.34 20.78
CA PHE A 24 1.82 9.69 21.26
C PHE A 24 2.10 9.91 22.76
N SER A 25 2.25 8.85 23.54
CA SER A 25 2.54 8.93 24.98
C SER A 25 3.97 9.42 25.27
N LEU A 26 4.91 9.26 24.33
CA LEU A 26 6.34 9.49 24.58
C LEU A 26 6.90 10.81 24.02
N ASN A 27 6.07 11.66 23.40
CA ASN A 27 6.59 12.86 22.71
C ASN A 27 5.79 14.15 22.98
N SER A 28 5.35 14.38 24.22
CA SER A 28 4.71 15.64 24.64
C SER A 28 5.63 16.51 25.50
N ASN A 29 6.72 16.99 24.91
CA ASN A 29 7.47 18.13 25.45
C ASN A 29 7.86 19.11 24.34
N MET A 30 6.88 19.74 23.70
CA MET A 30 7.09 21.05 23.08
C MET A 30 5.79 21.85 22.95
N ARG A 31 5.77 22.98 23.67
CA ARG A 31 4.96 24.21 23.49
C ARG A 31 3.46 24.14 23.80
N ARG A 32 3.16 24.55 25.05
CA ARG A 32 1.88 25.12 25.48
C ARG A 32 1.62 26.44 24.75
N ASN A 33 0.41 26.61 24.22
CA ASN A 33 -0.28 27.89 24.25
C ASN A 33 -1.79 27.68 24.43
N ASN A 34 -2.34 28.48 25.34
CA ASN A 34 -3.67 28.44 25.92
C ASN A 34 -4.81 28.22 24.93
N LEU A 35 -5.76 27.36 25.30
CA LEU A 35 -7.21 27.60 25.15
C LEU A 35 -7.99 26.62 26.07
N LEU A 36 -9.02 27.17 26.72
CA LEU A 36 -10.08 26.52 27.52
C LEU A 36 -9.74 26.09 28.96
N LYS A 37 -10.00 27.01 29.90
CA LYS A 37 -10.28 26.72 31.31
C LYS A 37 -11.70 26.17 31.43
N MET A 38 -11.85 24.90 31.83
CA MET A 38 -13.04 24.41 32.54
C MET A 38 -12.61 23.98 33.94
N SER A 39 -13.31 24.53 34.93
CA SER A 39 -13.07 24.36 36.36
C SER A 39 -13.45 22.93 36.78
N ILE A 40 -12.50 22.19 37.36
CA ILE A 40 -12.76 20.96 38.12
C ILE A 40 -12.02 21.09 39.46
N SER A 41 -12.73 20.80 40.55
CA SER A 41 -12.29 20.89 41.94
C SER A 41 -11.06 20.01 42.25
N PRO A 42 -10.27 20.33 43.29
CA PRO A 42 -9.02 19.64 43.55
C PRO A 42 -9.27 18.25 44.15
N LEU A 43 -8.79 17.21 43.48
CA LEU A 43 -8.59 15.88 44.04
C LEU A 43 -7.13 15.75 44.50
N GLU A 44 -6.98 15.07 45.64
CA GLU A 44 -5.78 14.92 46.45
C GLU A 44 -4.54 14.45 45.67
N GLU A 45 -3.37 14.97 46.08
CA GLU A 45 -2.06 14.56 45.60
C GLU A 45 -1.76 13.10 45.96
N THR A 46 -2.00 12.17 45.03
CA THR A 46 -1.31 10.88 45.01
C THR A 46 -0.16 10.94 44.02
N THR A 47 1.05 10.93 44.55
CA THR A 47 2.32 10.81 43.81
C THR A 47 2.36 9.51 43.01
N SER A 48 2.04 9.59 41.72
CA SER A 48 2.24 8.50 40.75
C SER A 48 3.41 8.86 39.83
N GLN A 49 4.62 8.44 40.22
CA GLN A 49 5.75 8.28 39.31
C GLN A 49 5.43 7.14 38.34
N GLY A 50 4.73 7.45 37.25
CA GLY A 50 4.35 6.49 36.21
C GLY A 50 5.34 6.48 35.07
N GLY A 51 6.56 6.00 35.30
CA GLY A 51 7.53 5.67 34.26
C GLY A 51 8.16 4.33 34.58
N ARG A 52 7.94 3.33 33.72
CA ARG A 52 8.46 1.97 33.92
C ARG A 52 9.99 2.02 33.92
N SER A 53 10.61 1.42 34.92
CA SER A 53 12.07 1.38 35.00
C SER A 53 12.63 0.37 33.99
N LEU A 54 13.84 0.61 33.49
CA LEU A 54 14.54 -0.33 32.60
C LEU A 54 14.74 -1.70 33.25
N ASP A 55 14.84 -1.74 34.58
CA ASP A 55 14.95 -2.99 35.35
C ASP A 55 13.65 -3.78 35.37
N GLU A 56 12.48 -3.13 35.37
CA GLU A 56 11.18 -3.81 35.23
C GLU A 56 11.02 -4.44 33.84
N ILE A 57 11.45 -3.74 32.80
CA ILE A 57 11.43 -4.23 31.41
C ILE A 57 12.38 -5.43 31.26
N ALA A 58 13.59 -5.35 31.84
CA ALA A 58 14.56 -6.45 31.83
C ALA A 58 14.06 -7.68 32.62
N LYS A 59 13.34 -7.46 33.73
CA LYS A 59 12.72 -8.55 34.51
C LYS A 59 11.58 -9.22 33.74
N GLU A 60 10.74 -8.46 33.04
CA GLU A 60 9.66 -9.02 32.21
C GLU A 60 10.23 -9.87 31.06
N LEU A 61 11.25 -9.37 30.36
CA LEU A 61 11.99 -10.11 29.33
C LEU A 61 12.57 -11.43 29.88
N ALA A 62 13.12 -11.40 31.10
CA ALA A 62 13.68 -12.59 31.75
C ALA A 62 12.61 -13.59 32.23
N THR A 63 11.38 -13.15 32.46
CA THR A 63 10.28 -14.02 32.91
C THR A 63 9.51 -14.70 31.78
N GLY A 64 9.85 -14.42 30.52
CA GLY A 64 9.18 -15.03 29.36
C GLY A 64 7.69 -14.69 29.27
N ARG A 65 7.23 -13.64 29.96
CA ARG A 65 5.91 -13.05 29.74
C ARG A 65 5.98 -12.21 28.48
N VAL A 66 5.94 -12.91 27.36
CA VAL A 66 5.58 -12.34 26.07
C VAL A 66 4.33 -11.48 26.29
N LEU A 67 4.29 -10.29 25.68
CA LEU A 67 3.02 -9.61 25.41
C LEU A 67 2.01 -10.66 24.90
N GLU A 68 0.71 -10.50 25.16
CA GLU A 68 -0.35 -11.49 24.84
C GLU A 68 -0.50 -11.86 23.33
N SER A 69 0.51 -11.67 22.50
CA SER A 69 0.66 -12.28 21.19
C SER A 69 1.36 -13.62 21.32
N GLY A 70 0.75 -14.69 20.80
CA GLY A 70 1.35 -16.01 20.66
C GLY A 70 2.65 -16.02 19.84
N PRO A 71 3.11 -17.19 19.34
CA PRO A 71 4.34 -17.25 18.55
C PRO A 71 4.28 -16.25 17.39
N VAL A 72 5.34 -15.44 17.24
CA VAL A 72 5.55 -14.57 16.07
C VAL A 72 5.59 -15.48 14.85
N VAL A 73 4.55 -15.41 14.02
CA VAL A 73 4.49 -16.20 12.80
C VAL A 73 5.37 -15.49 11.77
N ASP A 74 6.48 -16.12 11.39
CA ASP A 74 7.31 -15.65 10.28
C ASP A 74 6.57 -15.90 8.97
N PHE A 75 5.88 -14.86 8.49
CA PHE A 75 5.12 -14.92 7.24
C PHE A 75 5.98 -14.68 5.99
N GLU A 76 7.22 -14.19 6.14
CA GLU A 76 8.10 -13.82 5.01
C GLU A 76 8.52 -15.00 4.13
N GLY A 77 8.27 -16.23 4.60
CA GLY A 77 8.53 -17.47 3.88
C GLY A 77 7.28 -18.27 3.47
N THR A 78 6.05 -17.81 3.76
CA THR A 78 4.83 -18.58 3.46
C THR A 78 4.38 -18.47 2.00
N LYS A 79 5.30 -18.79 1.07
CA LYS A 79 4.90 -19.27 -0.26
C LYS A 79 4.33 -20.66 -0.09
N ASP A 80 3.01 -20.72 0.10
CA ASP A 80 2.31 -21.98 -0.04
C ASP A 80 2.18 -22.32 -1.54
N ASP A 81 3.30 -22.73 -2.15
CA ASP A 81 3.34 -23.23 -3.53
C ASP A 81 2.45 -24.50 -3.71
N THR A 82 1.89 -25.02 -2.62
CA THR A 82 0.98 -26.17 -2.62
C THR A 82 -0.49 -25.78 -2.75
N SER A 83 -0.85 -24.51 -2.56
CA SER A 83 -2.24 -24.05 -2.67
C SER A 83 -2.71 -24.04 -4.13
N LYS A 84 -3.97 -24.42 -4.36
CA LYS A 84 -4.60 -24.42 -5.70
C LYS A 84 -4.60 -23.01 -6.30
N ALA A 85 -4.81 -21.99 -5.47
CA ALA A 85 -4.88 -20.59 -5.89
C ALA A 85 -3.52 -20.05 -6.34
N GLU A 86 -2.45 -20.36 -5.62
CA GLU A 86 -1.08 -19.90 -5.96
C GLU A 86 -0.60 -20.55 -7.27
N ARG A 87 -0.87 -21.85 -7.47
CA ARG A 87 -0.60 -22.51 -8.77
C ARG A 87 -1.38 -21.89 -9.92
N ALA A 88 -2.64 -21.53 -9.67
CA ALA A 88 -3.47 -20.88 -10.67
C ALA A 88 -2.93 -19.49 -11.02
N LEU A 89 -2.52 -18.69 -10.04
CA LEU A 89 -1.90 -17.39 -10.27
C LEU A 89 -0.59 -17.54 -11.08
N ALA A 90 0.27 -18.49 -10.72
CA ALA A 90 1.50 -18.76 -11.45
C ALA A 90 1.24 -19.14 -12.93
N ALA A 91 0.19 -19.93 -13.19
CA ALA A 91 -0.21 -20.29 -14.54
C ALA A 91 -0.77 -19.07 -15.32
N ALA A 92 -1.63 -18.26 -14.70
CA ALA A 92 -2.18 -17.05 -15.29
C ALA A 92 -1.07 -16.04 -15.61
N ARG A 93 -0.13 -15.85 -14.69
CA ARG A 93 1.07 -15.03 -14.88
C ARG A 93 1.90 -15.52 -16.07
N LYS A 94 2.17 -16.82 -16.17
CA LYS A 94 2.91 -17.39 -17.31
C LYS A 94 2.20 -17.12 -18.64
N ALA A 95 0.87 -17.25 -18.67
CA ALA A 95 0.06 -16.94 -19.85
C ALA A 95 0.12 -15.45 -20.20
N TYR A 96 -0.01 -14.57 -19.20
CA TYR A 96 0.11 -13.12 -19.38
C TYR A 96 1.48 -12.73 -19.94
N LEU A 97 2.58 -13.23 -19.37
CA LEU A 97 3.93 -12.93 -19.84
C LEU A 97 4.19 -13.43 -21.27
N ALA A 98 3.58 -14.55 -21.66
CA ALA A 98 3.69 -15.08 -23.02
C ALA A 98 2.94 -14.21 -24.04
N ASN A 99 1.85 -13.54 -23.65
CA ASN A 99 1.09 -12.65 -24.53
C ASN A 99 0.42 -11.47 -23.78
N PRO A 100 1.18 -10.41 -23.43
CA PRO A 100 0.62 -9.34 -22.59
C PRO A 100 -0.43 -8.47 -23.27
N THR A 101 -0.50 -8.47 -24.60
CA THR A 101 -1.44 -7.63 -25.37
C THR A 101 -2.78 -8.31 -25.61
N ALA A 102 -2.88 -9.62 -25.41
CA ALA A 102 -4.13 -10.37 -25.63
C ALA A 102 -5.27 -9.98 -24.68
N HIS A 103 -4.97 -9.25 -23.59
CA HIS A 103 -5.90 -9.04 -22.48
C HIS A 103 -5.94 -7.59 -22.00
N VAL A 104 -5.64 -6.64 -22.88
CA VAL A 104 -5.83 -5.22 -22.56
C VAL A 104 -7.32 -4.96 -22.38
N SER A 105 -7.73 -4.67 -21.14
CA SER A 105 -9.10 -4.26 -20.84
C SER A 105 -9.51 -3.13 -21.77
N THR A 106 -10.66 -3.28 -22.42
CA THR A 106 -11.25 -2.24 -23.27
C THR A 106 -11.89 -1.12 -22.46
N SER A 107 -11.85 -1.23 -21.12
CA SER A 107 -12.31 -0.20 -20.21
C SER A 107 -11.49 1.07 -20.38
N LYS A 108 -12.18 2.20 -20.48
CA LYS A 108 -11.55 3.52 -20.46
C LYS A 108 -10.94 3.87 -19.09
N ARG A 109 -11.37 3.18 -18.03
CA ARG A 109 -10.95 3.46 -16.65
C ARG A 109 -9.70 2.71 -16.23
N LEU A 110 -9.01 3.28 -15.25
CA LEU A 110 -7.86 2.65 -14.62
C LEU A 110 -8.26 1.34 -13.93
N MET A 111 -7.39 0.34 -14.00
CA MET A 111 -7.58 -0.93 -13.29
C MET A 111 -7.76 -0.67 -11.78
N GLY A 112 -8.81 -1.23 -11.18
CA GLY A 112 -9.17 -0.99 -9.78
C GLY A 112 -9.92 0.33 -9.51
N ILE A 113 -10.31 1.10 -10.54
CA ILE A 113 -11.19 2.29 -10.44
C ILE A 113 -12.46 2.02 -11.26
N ASN A 114 -13.46 1.40 -10.63
CA ASN A 114 -14.73 1.03 -11.28
C ASN A 114 -15.82 2.11 -11.07
N ASP A 115 -17.03 1.85 -11.57
CA ASP A 115 -18.18 2.75 -11.41
C ASP A 115 -18.54 3.03 -9.94
N ASP A 116 -18.36 2.05 -9.05
CA ASP A 116 -18.66 2.21 -7.62
C ASP A 116 -17.64 3.13 -6.94
N VAL A 117 -16.36 3.02 -7.31
CA VAL A 117 -15.31 3.96 -6.86
C VAL A 117 -15.62 5.39 -7.32
N VAL A 118 -15.93 5.56 -8.61
CA VAL A 118 -16.27 6.89 -9.15
C VAL A 118 -17.51 7.47 -8.47
N LYS A 119 -18.51 6.64 -8.18
CA LYS A 119 -19.73 7.04 -7.50
C LYS A 119 -19.48 7.46 -6.05
N GLU A 120 -18.67 6.70 -5.31
CA GLU A 120 -18.38 7.00 -3.90
C GLU A 120 -17.50 8.25 -3.77
N VAL A 121 -16.53 8.46 -4.67
CA VAL A 121 -15.71 9.67 -4.71
C VAL A 121 -16.49 10.88 -5.26
N GLY A 122 -17.48 10.64 -6.13
CA GLY A 122 -18.32 11.68 -6.72
C GLY A 122 -17.74 12.31 -7.99
N ARG A 123 -16.60 11.83 -8.49
CA ARG A 123 -15.99 12.24 -9.76
C ARG A 123 -15.09 11.14 -10.34
N GLU A 124 -14.76 11.26 -11.63
CA GLU A 124 -13.78 10.38 -12.26
C GLU A 124 -12.37 10.62 -11.68
N ILE A 125 -11.58 9.55 -11.61
CA ILE A 125 -10.23 9.55 -11.04
C ILE A 125 -9.23 9.08 -12.10
N GLY A 126 -8.15 9.83 -12.28
CA GLY A 126 -7.04 9.49 -13.16
C GLY A 126 -7.29 9.52 -14.67
N ASN A 127 -8.50 9.90 -15.12
CA ASN A 127 -8.89 9.88 -16.55
C ASN A 127 -8.29 11.03 -17.39
N ASP A 128 -7.83 12.12 -16.77
CA ASP A 128 -7.39 13.33 -17.49
C ASP A 128 -5.87 13.39 -17.72
N ALA A 129 -5.13 12.35 -17.31
CA ALA A 129 -3.68 12.32 -17.46
C ALA A 129 -3.27 11.88 -18.87
N ASP A 130 -2.53 12.72 -19.59
CA ASP A 130 -1.89 12.33 -20.85
C ASP A 130 -0.89 11.19 -20.59
N PRO A 131 -1.05 10.00 -21.22
CA PRO A 131 -0.14 8.87 -21.05
C PRO A 131 1.33 9.23 -21.33
N LYS A 132 1.60 10.14 -22.28
CA LYS A 132 2.98 10.60 -22.54
C LYS A 132 3.54 11.38 -21.35
N MET A 133 2.74 12.25 -20.76
CA MET A 133 3.15 13.01 -19.57
C MET A 133 3.30 12.12 -18.33
N VAL A 134 2.52 11.05 -18.20
CA VAL A 134 2.73 10.03 -17.15
C VAL A 134 4.12 9.39 -17.31
N GLN A 135 4.51 9.02 -18.53
CA GLN A 135 5.83 8.43 -18.78
C GLN A 135 6.98 9.43 -18.56
N ILE A 136 6.81 10.70 -18.95
CA ILE A 136 7.77 11.78 -18.68
C ILE A 136 7.92 11.98 -17.16
N ALA A 137 6.82 12.04 -16.42
CA ALA A 137 6.84 12.20 -14.97
C ALA A 137 7.54 11.03 -14.29
N ALA A 138 7.30 9.79 -14.74
CA ALA A 138 8.00 8.63 -14.22
C ALA A 138 9.50 8.65 -14.54
N ALA A 139 9.90 9.07 -15.74
CA ALA A 139 11.31 9.25 -16.09
C ALA A 139 11.98 10.31 -15.21
N TYR A 140 11.31 11.44 -14.96
CA TYR A 140 11.77 12.48 -14.06
C TYR A 140 11.85 12.01 -12.60
N LEU A 141 10.93 11.16 -12.14
CA LEU A 141 11.04 10.54 -10.82
C LEU A 141 12.25 9.60 -10.75
N ARG A 142 12.42 8.73 -11.74
CA ARG A 142 13.57 7.81 -11.81
C ARG A 142 14.91 8.56 -11.84
N SER A 143 14.99 9.75 -12.43
CA SER A 143 16.24 10.54 -12.43
C SER A 143 16.64 11.10 -11.06
N LYS A 144 15.70 11.20 -10.11
CA LYS A 144 15.97 11.49 -8.69
C LYS A 144 16.46 10.26 -7.90
N ALA A 145 16.34 9.09 -8.52
CA ALA A 145 16.92 7.80 -8.17
C ALA A 145 18.42 7.86 -7.81
N PRO A 146 18.96 7.26 -6.72
CA PRO A 146 20.37 6.91 -6.71
C PRO A 146 20.74 6.05 -7.93
N LYS A 147 21.96 6.20 -8.46
CA LYS A 147 22.40 5.39 -9.60
C LYS A 147 22.33 3.90 -9.26
N GLY A 148 21.78 3.10 -10.17
CA GLY A 148 21.59 1.65 -9.97
C GLY A 148 20.42 1.28 -9.06
N TYR A 149 19.60 2.25 -8.63
CA TYR A 149 18.42 1.98 -7.80
C TYR A 149 17.36 1.16 -8.53
N PHE A 150 17.18 1.43 -9.82
CA PHE A 150 16.33 0.64 -10.71
C PHE A 150 17.20 -0.16 -11.66
N ALA A 151 16.82 -1.41 -11.92
CA ALA A 151 17.48 -2.27 -12.90
C ALA A 151 17.17 -1.78 -14.33
N GLU A 152 18.13 -1.95 -15.23
CA GLU A 152 17.93 -1.59 -16.65
C GLU A 152 16.80 -2.42 -17.27
N SER A 153 15.90 -1.74 -17.99
CA SER A 153 14.79 -2.40 -18.69
C SER A 153 15.32 -3.06 -19.97
N THR A 154 15.39 -4.39 -19.99
CA THR A 154 15.76 -5.15 -21.20
C THR A 154 14.65 -5.03 -22.26
N LYS A 155 15.02 -4.70 -23.50
CA LYS A 155 14.12 -4.51 -24.67
C LYS A 155 13.17 -5.70 -24.99
N GLN A 156 13.30 -6.85 -24.31
CA GLN A 156 12.54 -8.08 -24.57
C GLN A 156 11.23 -8.22 -23.77
N ASN A 157 10.93 -7.34 -22.81
CA ASN A 157 9.74 -7.48 -21.97
C ASN A 157 8.52 -6.77 -22.57
N THR A 158 7.86 -7.41 -23.54
CA THR A 158 6.51 -7.23 -24.14
C THR A 158 5.51 -6.11 -23.70
N SER A 159 5.53 -5.52 -22.49
CA SER A 159 4.97 -4.16 -22.27
C SER A 159 5.84 -3.06 -22.88
N ALA A 160 7.10 -3.41 -23.14
CA ALA A 160 8.09 -2.64 -23.85
C ALA A 160 7.62 -2.25 -25.24
N ALA A 161 6.63 -2.88 -25.89
CA ALA A 161 6.13 -2.44 -27.20
C ALA A 161 5.20 -1.22 -27.11
N TYR A 162 4.32 -1.17 -26.09
CA TYR A 162 3.48 -0.01 -25.78
C TYR A 162 4.30 1.10 -25.11
N LEU A 163 5.20 0.72 -24.20
CA LEU A 163 6.13 1.67 -23.59
C LEU A 163 7.19 2.15 -24.61
N SER A 164 7.65 1.32 -25.57
CA SER A 164 8.58 1.76 -26.63
C SER A 164 7.93 2.63 -27.68
N SER A 165 6.63 2.47 -27.94
CA SER A 165 5.92 3.40 -28.83
C SER A 165 5.71 4.77 -28.18
N LEU A 166 5.85 4.86 -26.86
CA LEU A 166 5.83 6.10 -26.06
C LEU A 166 7.22 6.61 -25.68
N LYS A 167 8.29 5.81 -25.89
CA LYS A 167 9.68 6.25 -25.66
C LYS A 167 10.07 7.26 -26.74
N SER A 168 10.39 8.48 -26.32
CA SER A 168 11.34 9.32 -27.03
C SER A 168 12.74 8.71 -26.89
N ASP A 169 13.53 8.74 -27.96
CA ASP A 169 14.88 8.14 -28.09
C ASP A 169 15.96 8.72 -27.15
N ASP A 170 15.61 9.51 -26.13
CA ASP A 170 16.58 10.20 -25.30
C ASP A 170 16.89 9.43 -24.01
N GLU A 171 18.02 8.73 -24.03
CA GLU A 171 18.91 8.56 -22.87
C GLU A 171 19.57 9.90 -22.44
N ASN A 172 19.07 11.04 -22.94
CA ASN A 172 19.53 12.36 -22.57
C ASN A 172 18.68 12.93 -21.42
N THR A 173 19.29 12.98 -20.24
CA THR A 173 18.74 13.36 -18.93
C THR A 173 18.26 14.81 -18.78
N ASP A 174 18.20 15.58 -19.87
CA ASP A 174 17.84 17.01 -19.82
C ASP A 174 16.34 17.20 -20.04
N PHE A 175 15.58 17.12 -18.93
CA PHE A 175 14.17 17.53 -18.92
C PHE A 175 14.09 19.06 -19.04
N THR A 176 13.18 19.55 -19.89
CA THR A 176 12.91 20.99 -19.94
C THR A 176 12.27 21.44 -18.63
N GLN A 177 12.46 22.71 -18.27
CA GLN A 177 11.83 23.30 -17.07
C GLN A 177 10.30 23.12 -17.08
N GLN A 178 9.69 23.25 -18.27
CA GLN A 178 8.25 23.01 -18.46
C GLN A 178 7.87 21.55 -18.15
N GLN A 179 8.62 20.57 -18.66
CA GLN A 179 8.37 19.15 -18.39
C GLN A 179 8.47 18.84 -16.89
N ILE A 180 9.45 19.43 -16.19
CA ILE A 180 9.63 19.27 -14.74
C ILE A 180 8.42 19.82 -13.97
N GLU A 181 7.94 21.00 -14.34
CA GLU A 181 6.78 21.64 -13.70
C GLU A 181 5.50 20.86 -13.94
N GLU A 182 5.27 20.41 -15.18
CA GLU A 182 4.10 19.60 -15.54
C GLU A 182 4.13 18.23 -14.85
N ALA A 183 5.29 17.56 -14.81
CA ALA A 183 5.48 16.30 -14.08
C ALA A 183 5.20 16.46 -12.58
N SER A 184 5.69 17.54 -11.98
CA SER A 184 5.49 17.84 -10.55
C SER A 184 4.02 18.15 -10.25
N LYS A 185 3.35 18.89 -11.15
CA LYS A 185 1.91 19.16 -11.05
C LYS A 185 1.08 17.88 -11.19
N LEU A 186 1.44 17.01 -12.14
CA LEU A 186 0.79 15.72 -12.35
C LEU A 186 0.91 14.83 -11.12
N LEU A 187 2.12 14.70 -10.55
CA LEU A 187 2.33 13.94 -9.32
C LEU A 187 1.53 14.50 -8.14
N LYS A 188 1.51 15.83 -7.98
CA LYS A 188 0.71 16.48 -6.93
C LYS A 188 -0.78 16.16 -7.07
N ASN A 189 -1.31 16.23 -8.29
CA ASN A 189 -2.71 15.88 -8.56
C ASN A 189 -2.97 14.39 -8.29
N ALA A 190 -2.04 13.50 -8.64
CA ALA A 190 -2.16 12.07 -8.35
C ALA A 190 -2.23 11.79 -6.84
N TYR A 191 -1.45 12.51 -6.02
CA TYR A 191 -1.56 12.44 -4.56
C TYR A 191 -2.89 12.98 -4.04
N LEU A 192 -3.40 14.08 -4.60
CA LEU A 192 -4.71 14.62 -4.22
C LEU A 192 -5.83 13.63 -4.52
N GLU A 193 -5.83 13.05 -5.73
CA GLU A 193 -6.77 11.98 -6.10
C GLU A 193 -6.64 10.76 -5.18
N SER A 194 -5.41 10.44 -4.78
CA SER A 194 -5.19 9.37 -3.81
C SER A 194 -5.83 9.69 -2.45
N GLY A 195 -5.73 10.93 -2.00
CA GLY A 195 -6.39 11.43 -0.80
C GLY A 195 -7.91 11.39 -0.88
N GLU A 196 -8.49 11.77 -2.03
CA GLU A 196 -9.94 11.75 -2.24
C GLU A 196 -10.52 10.33 -2.22
N VAL A 197 -9.85 9.36 -2.85
CA VAL A 197 -10.24 7.95 -2.75
C VAL A 197 -10.13 7.47 -1.31
N THR A 198 -9.07 7.87 -0.59
CA THR A 198 -8.89 7.53 0.83
C THR A 198 -10.00 8.12 1.72
N GLU A 199 -10.37 9.37 1.49
CA GLU A 199 -11.45 10.07 2.20
C GLU A 199 -12.80 9.38 2.00
N ALA A 200 -13.09 9.02 0.75
CA ALA A 200 -14.36 8.41 0.37
C ALA A 200 -14.54 7.02 1.03
N PHE A 201 -13.50 6.17 0.97
CA PHE A 201 -13.58 4.77 1.40
C PHE A 201 -13.15 4.51 2.85
N ALA A 202 -12.38 5.40 3.47
CA ALA A 202 -11.88 5.22 4.84
C ALA A 202 -11.90 6.51 5.67
N LYS A 203 -13.10 7.08 5.86
CA LYS A 203 -13.35 8.34 6.58
C LYS A 203 -12.56 8.52 7.90
N THR A 204 -12.60 7.53 8.79
CA THR A 204 -11.88 7.60 10.08
C THR A 204 -10.37 7.57 9.90
N PHE A 205 -9.87 6.76 8.97
CA PHE A 205 -8.44 6.69 8.68
C PHE A 205 -7.94 7.95 8.01
N TYR A 206 -8.68 8.45 7.01
CA TYR A 206 -8.39 9.72 6.36
C TYR A 206 -8.29 10.85 7.38
N LEU A 207 -9.23 10.93 8.33
CA LEU A 207 -9.15 11.89 9.44
C LEU A 207 -7.86 11.72 10.25
N GLY A 208 -7.45 10.48 10.54
CA GLY A 208 -6.17 10.18 11.18
C GLY A 208 -4.96 10.67 10.37
N THR A 209 -4.98 10.52 9.05
CA THR A 209 -3.90 11.04 8.17
C THR A 209 -3.79 12.56 8.19
N GLN A 210 -4.86 13.31 8.52
CA GLN A 210 -4.80 14.77 8.64
C GLN A 210 -3.95 15.25 9.82
N LEU A 211 -3.65 14.37 10.78
CA LEU A 211 -2.76 14.67 11.91
C LEU A 211 -1.28 14.44 11.58
N MET A 212 -0.97 13.90 10.40
CA MET A 212 0.39 13.59 9.96
C MET A 212 1.04 14.79 9.23
N PRO A 213 2.38 14.89 9.21
CA PRO A 213 3.09 15.77 8.29
C PRO A 213 2.69 15.49 6.83
N GLU A 214 2.78 16.50 5.98
CA GLU A 214 2.28 16.42 4.60
C GLU A 214 2.89 15.27 3.80
N ASP A 215 4.21 15.08 3.88
CA ASP A 215 4.92 14.01 3.17
C ASP A 215 4.49 12.61 3.63
N ALA A 216 4.27 12.44 4.93
CA ALA A 216 3.81 11.16 5.50
C ALA A 216 2.36 10.89 5.10
N ARG A 217 1.48 11.89 5.20
CA ARG A 217 0.08 11.81 4.78
C ARG A 217 -0.05 11.40 3.30
N GLN A 218 0.68 12.07 2.41
CA GLN A 218 0.70 11.73 0.99
C GLN A 218 1.19 10.31 0.74
N ALA A 219 2.23 9.88 1.47
CA ALA A 219 2.73 8.53 1.32
C ALA A 219 1.72 7.46 1.78
N ILE A 220 1.02 7.71 2.88
CA ILE A 220 -0.05 6.84 3.35
C ILE A 220 -1.23 6.79 2.36
N TRP A 221 -1.60 7.91 1.74
CA TRP A 221 -2.62 7.91 0.68
C TRP A 221 -2.21 7.09 -0.54
N ALA A 222 -0.94 7.18 -0.96
CA ALA A 222 -0.42 6.39 -2.06
C ALA A 222 -0.49 4.87 -1.78
N VAL A 223 -0.11 4.46 -0.56
CA VAL A 223 -0.28 3.07 -0.11
C VAL A 223 -1.75 2.67 -0.11
N TYR A 224 -2.61 3.49 0.50
CA TYR A 224 -4.04 3.19 0.63
C TYR A 224 -4.72 3.03 -0.72
N VAL A 225 -4.47 3.91 -1.69
CA VAL A 225 -5.08 3.79 -3.02
C VAL A 225 -4.59 2.58 -3.78
N TRP A 226 -3.32 2.22 -3.65
CA TRP A 226 -2.84 0.96 -4.21
C TRP A 226 -3.58 -0.24 -3.59
N CYS A 227 -3.75 -0.25 -2.27
CA CYS A 227 -4.51 -1.28 -1.55
C CYS A 227 -5.97 -1.33 -2.02
N ARG A 228 -6.67 -0.19 -2.07
CA ARG A 228 -8.07 -0.13 -2.50
C ARG A 228 -8.24 -0.60 -3.95
N ARG A 229 -7.36 -0.18 -4.86
CA ARG A 229 -7.37 -0.68 -6.25
C ARG A 229 -7.19 -2.19 -6.32
N THR A 230 -6.35 -2.74 -5.44
CA THR A 230 -6.11 -4.18 -5.34
C THR A 230 -7.37 -4.93 -4.89
N ASP A 231 -8.08 -4.42 -3.87
CA ASP A 231 -9.38 -4.97 -3.43
C ASP A 231 -10.43 -4.90 -4.55
N GLU A 232 -10.55 -3.75 -5.24
CA GLU A 232 -11.52 -3.55 -6.32
C GLU A 232 -11.30 -4.48 -7.52
N ILE A 233 -10.09 -5.01 -7.72
CA ILE A 233 -9.86 -6.02 -8.76
C ILE A 233 -10.66 -7.30 -8.44
N VAL A 234 -10.86 -7.66 -7.18
CA VAL A 234 -11.61 -8.87 -6.79
C VAL A 234 -13.06 -8.57 -6.42
N ASP A 235 -13.31 -7.45 -5.75
CA ASP A 235 -14.63 -7.07 -5.22
C ASP A 235 -15.60 -6.55 -6.29
N ALA A 236 -15.08 -5.98 -7.39
CA ALA A 236 -15.92 -5.31 -8.38
C ALA A 236 -16.93 -6.28 -9.04
N PRO A 237 -18.20 -5.85 -9.24
CA PRO A 237 -19.14 -6.60 -10.05
C PRO A 237 -18.59 -6.82 -11.47
N ARG A 238 -18.48 -8.09 -11.88
CA ARG A 238 -17.98 -8.45 -13.22
C ARG A 238 -19.09 -8.79 -14.19
N LYS A 239 -18.93 -8.36 -15.44
CA LYS A 239 -19.73 -8.79 -16.58
C LYS A 239 -19.10 -10.06 -17.19
N PRO A 240 -19.88 -10.90 -17.89
CA PRO A 240 -19.33 -12.08 -18.58
C PRO A 240 -18.25 -11.78 -19.63
N THR A 241 -18.16 -10.52 -20.08
CA THR A 241 -17.17 -10.03 -21.05
C THR A 241 -15.87 -9.54 -20.42
N ASP A 242 -15.84 -9.35 -19.10
CA ASP A 242 -14.66 -8.84 -18.41
C ASP A 242 -13.59 -9.94 -18.32
N PRO A 243 -12.29 -9.58 -18.25
CA PRO A 243 -11.23 -10.55 -17.98
C PRO A 243 -11.49 -11.36 -16.70
N ASP A 244 -10.82 -12.49 -16.54
CA ASP A 244 -10.91 -13.27 -15.31
C ASP A 244 -10.19 -12.53 -14.15
N MET A 245 -10.71 -12.64 -12.91
CA MET A 245 -10.11 -12.02 -11.70
C MET A 245 -8.63 -12.40 -11.56
N LEU A 246 -8.34 -13.67 -11.81
CA LEU A 246 -7.00 -14.22 -11.73
C LEU A 246 -6.05 -13.61 -12.77
N GLN A 247 -6.58 -13.28 -13.94
CA GLN A 247 -5.83 -12.62 -14.99
C GLN A 247 -5.50 -11.18 -14.62
N ASP A 248 -6.48 -10.41 -14.14
CA ASP A 248 -6.23 -9.04 -13.66
C ASP A 248 -5.22 -9.01 -12.51
N LEU A 249 -5.33 -9.93 -11.53
CA LEU A 249 -4.35 -10.05 -10.45
C LEU A 249 -2.96 -10.44 -10.96
N SER A 250 -2.86 -11.32 -11.96
CA SER A 250 -1.56 -11.67 -12.55
C SER A 250 -0.91 -10.48 -13.27
N GLN A 251 -1.71 -9.65 -13.95
CA GLN A 251 -1.25 -8.42 -14.55
C GLN A 251 -0.83 -7.40 -13.48
N TRP A 252 -1.61 -7.30 -12.39
CA TRP A 252 -1.33 -6.42 -11.26
C TRP A 252 -0.03 -6.80 -10.54
N GLU A 253 0.22 -8.10 -10.32
CA GLU A 253 1.48 -8.60 -9.76
C GLU A 253 2.67 -8.23 -10.65
N VAL A 254 2.61 -8.49 -11.96
CA VAL A 254 3.68 -8.14 -12.90
C VAL A 254 3.90 -6.62 -12.98
N ARG A 255 2.82 -5.84 -12.91
CA ARG A 255 2.88 -4.36 -12.88
C ARG A 255 3.60 -3.87 -11.64
N LEU A 256 3.28 -4.41 -10.46
CA LEU A 256 3.96 -4.10 -9.20
C LEU A 256 5.46 -4.45 -9.27
N GLU A 257 5.81 -5.65 -9.74
CA GLU A 257 7.20 -6.08 -9.89
C GLU A 257 7.99 -5.14 -10.81
N ARG A 258 7.40 -4.72 -11.93
CA ARG A 258 8.02 -3.78 -12.88
C ARG A 258 8.20 -2.39 -12.28
N LEU A 259 7.24 -1.90 -11.50
CA LEU A 259 7.36 -0.63 -10.79
C LEU A 259 8.52 -0.69 -9.78
N PHE A 260 8.59 -1.73 -8.96
CA PHE A 260 9.63 -1.85 -7.93
C PHE A 260 11.02 -2.11 -8.50
N THR A 261 11.12 -2.87 -9.59
CA THR A 261 12.41 -3.27 -10.19
C THR A 261 12.95 -2.23 -11.18
N HIS A 262 12.07 -1.68 -12.02
CA HIS A 262 12.47 -0.81 -13.15
C HIS A 262 11.92 0.61 -13.04
N GLY A 263 11.06 0.90 -12.05
CA GLY A 263 10.37 2.19 -11.95
C GLY A 263 9.37 2.42 -13.08
N GLU A 264 8.89 1.35 -13.72
CA GLU A 264 7.92 1.42 -14.81
C GLU A 264 6.52 1.69 -14.26
N VAL A 265 5.79 2.58 -14.94
CA VAL A 265 4.41 2.94 -14.57
C VAL A 265 3.49 2.71 -15.77
N ILE A 266 2.23 2.41 -15.50
CA ILE A 266 1.19 2.20 -16.50
C ILE A 266 0.20 3.37 -16.51
N ASP A 267 -0.21 3.86 -15.34
CA ASP A 267 -1.12 5.00 -15.23
C ASP A 267 -0.72 6.01 -14.14
N VAL A 268 -1.45 7.13 -14.07
CA VAL A 268 -1.12 8.26 -13.20
C VAL A 268 -1.08 7.91 -11.71
N LEU A 269 -1.89 6.93 -11.27
CA LEU A 269 -1.93 6.49 -9.88
C LEU A 269 -0.76 5.58 -9.48
N ASP A 270 0.10 5.18 -10.43
CA ASP A 270 1.40 4.56 -10.09
C ASP A 270 2.45 5.60 -9.68
N LEU A 271 2.31 6.86 -10.11
CA LEU A 271 3.31 7.90 -9.84
C LEU A 271 3.51 8.14 -8.33
N PRO A 272 2.45 8.22 -7.49
CA PRO A 272 2.62 8.29 -6.03
C PRO A 272 3.39 7.10 -5.46
N LEU A 273 3.09 5.87 -5.90
CA LEU A 273 3.78 4.67 -5.42
C LEU A 273 5.26 4.67 -5.82
N LEU A 274 5.58 5.09 -7.05
CA LEU A 274 6.95 5.26 -7.51
C LEU A 274 7.71 6.32 -6.69
N ASP A 275 7.07 7.47 -6.43
CA ASP A 275 7.67 8.56 -5.64
C ASP A 275 7.95 8.11 -4.20
N ILE A 276 7.02 7.43 -3.53
CA ILE A 276 7.27 6.92 -2.17
C ILE A 276 8.32 5.79 -2.16
N ARG A 277 8.35 4.95 -3.20
CA ARG A 277 9.39 3.91 -3.34
C ARG A 277 10.78 4.55 -3.39
N ILE A 278 10.92 5.73 -3.98
CA ILE A 278 12.19 6.48 -4.03
C ILE A 278 12.48 7.16 -2.68
N LYS A 279 11.48 7.79 -2.06
CA LYS A 279 11.62 8.49 -0.78
C LYS A 279 11.90 7.56 0.41
N TYR A 280 11.32 6.37 0.41
CA TYR A 280 11.41 5.39 1.49
C TYR A 280 12.08 4.10 0.98
N PRO A 281 13.43 4.03 0.94
CA PRO A 281 14.15 2.90 0.34
C PRO A 281 13.94 1.56 1.06
N ASN A 282 13.51 1.59 2.33
CA ASN A 282 13.13 0.42 3.12
C ASN A 282 11.71 -0.09 2.80
N LEU A 283 10.97 0.55 1.90
CA LEU A 283 9.70 0.05 1.41
C LEU A 283 9.92 -1.23 0.60
N SER A 284 9.65 -2.36 1.25
CA SER A 284 9.74 -3.68 0.65
C SER A 284 8.54 -3.97 -0.24
N ILE A 285 8.77 -4.69 -1.35
CA ILE A 285 7.69 -5.19 -2.22
C ILE A 285 6.90 -6.32 -1.55
N GLN A 286 7.49 -7.04 -0.59
CA GLN A 286 6.92 -8.27 -0.06
C GLN A 286 5.50 -8.11 0.54
N PRO A 287 5.21 -7.09 1.37
CA PRO A 287 3.84 -6.87 1.86
C PRO A 287 2.83 -6.65 0.73
N PHE A 288 3.23 -6.00 -0.37
CA PHE A 288 2.36 -5.78 -1.53
C PHE A 288 2.04 -7.10 -2.23
N LEU A 289 3.05 -7.97 -2.42
CA LEU A 289 2.84 -9.32 -2.95
C LEU A 289 1.96 -10.17 -2.03
N ASP A 290 2.16 -10.08 -0.72
CA ASP A 290 1.35 -10.81 0.26
C ASP A 290 -0.11 -10.33 0.26
N MET A 291 -0.37 -9.04 0.03
CA MET A 291 -1.73 -8.54 -0.14
C MET A 291 -2.39 -9.09 -1.42
N ILE A 292 -1.66 -9.16 -2.54
CA ILE A 292 -2.16 -9.81 -3.76
C ILE A 292 -2.50 -11.29 -3.49
N ARG A 293 -1.67 -11.99 -2.72
CA ARG A 293 -1.98 -13.38 -2.28
C ARG A 293 -3.19 -13.45 -1.37
N GLY A 294 -3.43 -12.42 -0.55
CA GLY A 294 -4.66 -12.28 0.23
C GLY A 294 -5.89 -12.21 -0.67
N MET A 295 -5.82 -11.42 -1.75
CA MET A 295 -6.90 -11.32 -2.73
C MET A 295 -7.21 -12.65 -3.44
N LEU A 296 -6.22 -13.50 -3.68
CA LEU A 296 -6.45 -14.85 -4.22
C LEU A 296 -7.33 -15.71 -3.30
N MET A 297 -7.23 -15.51 -1.99
CA MET A 297 -8.01 -16.26 -1.00
C MET A 297 -9.49 -15.88 -1.03
N ASP A 298 -9.82 -14.71 -1.59
CA ASP A 298 -11.18 -14.19 -1.73
C ASP A 298 -11.83 -14.52 -3.09
N ILE A 299 -11.10 -15.11 -4.05
CA ILE A 299 -11.65 -15.50 -5.35
C ILE A 299 -12.63 -16.68 -5.19
N PRO A 300 -13.89 -16.55 -5.63
CA PRO A 300 -14.87 -17.65 -5.57
C PRO A 300 -14.37 -18.91 -6.28
N ASP A 301 -14.67 -20.09 -5.72
CA ASP A 301 -14.29 -21.43 -6.26
C ASP A 301 -12.78 -21.74 -6.36
N LEU A 302 -11.93 -20.76 -6.04
CA LEU A 302 -10.48 -20.88 -6.02
C LEU A 302 -9.89 -20.71 -4.61
N GLY A 303 -10.36 -19.71 -3.87
CA GLY A 303 -9.95 -19.35 -2.52
C GLY A 303 -10.68 -20.12 -1.41
N GLN A 304 -10.78 -19.52 -0.23
CA GLN A 304 -11.30 -20.16 0.99
C GLN A 304 -12.37 -19.31 1.69
N ASP A 305 -13.61 -19.79 1.71
CA ASP A 305 -14.73 -19.10 2.37
C ASP A 305 -14.75 -19.28 3.90
N ARG A 306 -14.14 -20.35 4.40
CA ARG A 306 -14.17 -20.76 5.81
C ARG A 306 -12.82 -21.27 6.25
N TYR A 307 -12.30 -20.69 7.33
CA TYR A 307 -11.06 -21.08 7.97
C TYR A 307 -11.35 -22.00 9.14
N ASP A 308 -10.75 -23.19 9.14
CA ASP A 308 -10.98 -24.23 10.14
C ASP A 308 -10.10 -24.06 11.38
N THR A 309 -8.97 -23.39 11.22
CA THR A 309 -7.97 -23.18 12.27
C THR A 309 -7.67 -21.69 12.46
N TRP A 310 -7.19 -21.33 13.64
CA TRP A 310 -6.77 -19.97 13.94
C TRP A 310 -5.62 -19.54 13.02
N GLU A 311 -4.68 -20.44 12.73
CA GLU A 311 -3.51 -20.18 11.91
C GLU A 311 -3.91 -19.78 10.48
N GLN A 312 -4.92 -20.43 9.91
CA GLN A 312 -5.48 -20.08 8.60
C GLN A 312 -6.17 -18.71 8.61
N LEU A 313 -6.99 -18.43 9.63
CA LEU A 313 -7.65 -17.13 9.78
C LEU A 313 -6.62 -16.01 10.01
N HIS A 314 -5.60 -16.27 10.82
CA HIS A 314 -4.53 -15.34 11.13
C HIS A 314 -3.70 -15.02 9.89
N LEU A 315 -3.37 -16.02 9.07
CA LEU A 315 -2.71 -15.80 7.77
C LEU A 315 -3.56 -14.93 6.84
N TYR A 316 -4.88 -15.17 6.78
CA TYR A 316 -5.78 -14.32 6.01
C TYR A 316 -5.74 -12.87 6.51
N CYS A 317 -5.93 -12.65 7.82
CA CYS A 317 -5.86 -11.33 8.43
C CYS A 317 -4.49 -10.65 8.24
N TYR A 318 -3.39 -11.39 8.30
CA TYR A 318 -2.07 -10.87 7.97
C TYR A 318 -2.05 -10.35 6.53
N ARG A 319 -2.46 -11.16 5.55
CA ARG A 319 -2.37 -10.82 4.13
C ARG A 319 -3.24 -9.63 3.74
N VAL A 320 -4.49 -9.57 4.19
CA VAL A 320 -5.45 -8.53 3.78
C VAL A 320 -5.42 -7.27 4.65
N ALA A 321 -4.72 -7.29 5.79
CA ALA A 321 -4.75 -6.21 6.77
C ALA A 321 -3.39 -5.92 7.42
N GLY A 322 -2.69 -6.95 7.90
CA GLY A 322 -1.35 -6.79 8.48
C GLY A 322 -0.31 -6.21 7.51
N THR A 323 -0.38 -6.62 6.24
CA THR A 323 0.48 -6.11 5.16
C THR A 323 0.41 -4.59 5.00
N VAL A 324 -0.77 -3.98 5.17
CA VAL A 324 -0.94 -2.51 5.07
C VAL A 324 -0.14 -1.79 6.16
N GLY A 325 -0.07 -2.37 7.36
CA GLY A 325 0.79 -1.89 8.44
C GLY A 325 2.27 -1.95 8.04
N LEU A 326 2.70 -3.06 7.45
CA LEU A 326 4.09 -3.24 6.97
C LEU A 326 4.45 -2.30 5.82
N MET A 327 3.51 -2.00 4.92
CA MET A 327 3.70 -1.00 3.86
C MET A 327 3.84 0.42 4.43
N SER A 328 3.15 0.70 5.54
CA SER A 328 3.14 2.02 6.18
C SER A 328 4.33 2.23 7.12
N MET A 329 4.94 1.15 7.61
CA MET A 329 6.02 1.18 8.60
C MET A 329 7.24 2.02 8.18
N PRO A 330 7.75 1.97 6.92
CA PRO A 330 8.85 2.84 6.48
C PRO A 330 8.51 4.33 6.51
N VAL A 331 7.22 4.69 6.41
CA VAL A 331 6.74 6.08 6.45
C VAL A 331 6.75 6.60 7.89
N PHE A 332 6.33 5.78 8.84
CA PHE A 332 6.31 6.14 10.27
C PHE A 332 7.69 6.04 10.93
N GLY A 333 8.56 5.16 10.42
CA GLY A 333 9.82 4.81 11.04
C GLY A 333 9.63 3.97 12.31
N THR A 334 10.71 3.79 13.06
CA THR A 334 10.71 3.05 14.32
C THR A 334 11.02 3.96 15.51
N ALA A 335 10.54 3.58 16.70
CA ALA A 335 10.90 4.28 17.92
C ALA A 335 12.40 4.09 18.23
N PRO A 336 13.03 5.02 18.97
CA PRO A 336 14.43 4.87 19.39
C PRO A 336 14.67 3.53 20.10
N GLY A 337 15.68 2.79 19.66
CA GLY A 337 16.03 1.47 20.22
C GLY A 337 15.29 0.28 19.59
N TYR A 338 14.38 0.51 18.63
CA TYR A 338 13.67 -0.55 17.91
C TYR A 338 14.14 -0.63 16.46
N THR A 339 14.45 -1.84 16.00
CA THR A 339 14.72 -2.14 14.58
C THR A 339 13.42 -2.41 13.84
N TYR A 340 13.44 -2.34 12.50
CA TYR A 340 12.30 -2.73 11.67
C TYR A 340 11.90 -4.19 11.89
N ASP A 341 12.86 -5.08 12.12
CA ASP A 341 12.59 -6.50 12.41
C ASP A 341 11.86 -6.72 13.73
N ILE A 342 12.07 -5.84 14.72
CA ILE A 342 11.36 -5.90 16.01
C ILE A 342 9.98 -5.24 15.91
N ALA A 343 9.84 -4.23 15.06
CA ALA A 343 8.57 -3.52 14.85
C ALA A 343 7.57 -4.31 13.99
N LYS A 344 8.06 -5.26 13.20
CA LYS A 344 7.30 -6.15 12.34
C LYS A 344 6.69 -7.33 13.12
#